data_AF-A0A080WH22-F1
#
_entry.id   AF-A0A080WH22-F1
#
_cell.length_a   1.000
_cell.length_b   1.000
_cell.length_c   1.000
_cell.angle_alpha   90.00
_cell.angle_beta   90.00
_cell.angle_gamma   90.00
#
_symmetry.space_group_name_H-M   'P 1'
#
loop_
_entity.id
_entity.type
_entity.pdbx_description
1 polymer ?
#
loop_
_entity_poly.entity_id
_entity_poly.type
_entity_poly.pdbx_seq_one_letter_code
_entity_poly.pdbx_strand_id
1 'polypeptide(L)'
;MKLDLFVLISSVASLIGIPGQLAYSAANQFLDNLVHHRRHAGLTALALNYGVMGNFAGPFKNSGHDAEELVEFNMMRGLFSMSLPKVLTTLEKAIIDNITQRMAAYMD
;
A
#
# COMPACT_ATOMS: atom_id res chain seq x y z
N MET A 1 9.85 -22.93 6.18
CA MET A 1 10.13 -22.28 7.48
C MET A 1 8.88 -21.52 7.92
N LYS A 2 8.49 -21.60 9.20
CA LYS A 2 7.35 -20.84 9.74
C LYS A 2 7.83 -19.41 10.05
N LEU A 3 7.12 -18.40 9.53
CA LEU A 3 7.40 -16.99 9.78
C LEU A 3 6.36 -16.44 10.75
N ASP A 4 6.79 -15.60 11.68
CA ASP A 4 5.87 -14.86 12.55
C ASP A 4 5.11 -13.78 11.76
N LEU A 5 5.79 -13.14 10.80
CA LEU A 5 5.21 -12.14 9.91
C LEU A 5 5.70 -12.34 8.47
N PHE A 6 4.80 -12.17 7.52
CA PHE A 6 5.11 -12.06 6.10
C PHE A 6 4.26 -10.93 5.54
N VAL A 7 4.85 -9.74 5.43
CA VAL A 7 4.13 -8.51 5.09
C VAL A 7 4.58 -8.04 3.71
N LEU A 8 3.62 -7.87 2.80
CA LEU A 8 3.85 -7.29 1.48
C LEU A 8 3.27 -5.87 1.46
N ILE A 9 4.09 -4.93 1.01
CA ILE A 9 3.65 -3.56 0.77
C ILE A 9 3.13 -3.49 -0.67
N SER A 10 1.82 -3.35 -0.78
CA SER A 10 1.09 -3.19 -2.02
C SER A 10 0.65 -1.72 -2.17
N SER A 11 -0.09 -1.42 -3.23
CA SER A 11 -0.60 -0.07 -3.51
C SER A 11 -2.11 -0.07 -3.66
N VAL A 12 -2.77 1.04 -3.34
CA VAL A 12 -4.17 1.28 -3.72
C VAL A 12 -4.38 1.14 -5.23
N ALA A 13 -3.34 1.37 -6.04
CA ALA A 13 -3.39 1.25 -7.49
C ALA A 13 -3.79 -0.15 -7.98
N SER A 14 -3.58 -1.22 -7.21
CA SER A 14 -4.04 -2.57 -7.58
C SER A 14 -5.54 -2.78 -7.35
N LEU A 15 -6.17 -1.95 -6.51
CA LEU A 15 -7.58 -2.09 -6.14
C LEU A 15 -8.49 -1.26 -7.04
N ILE A 16 -8.14 0.02 -7.22
CA ILE A 16 -8.99 0.97 -7.95
C ILE A 16 -8.50 1.25 -9.37
N GLY A 17 -7.26 0.86 -9.69
CA GLY A 17 -6.59 1.23 -10.94
C GLY A 17 -6.23 2.72 -10.97
N ILE A 18 -5.03 3.03 -11.47
CA ILE A 18 -4.63 4.43 -11.70
C ILE A 18 -4.23 4.59 -13.17
N PRO A 19 -4.90 5.48 -13.93
CA PRO A 19 -4.52 5.73 -15.32
C PRO A 19 -3.04 6.09 -15.44
N GLY A 20 -2.34 5.41 -16.36
CA GLY A 20 -0.89 5.52 -16.55
C GLY A 20 -0.05 4.55 -15.71
N GLN A 21 -0.64 3.76 -14.82
CA GLN A 21 0.09 2.86 -13.90
C GLN A 21 -0.22 1.38 -14.10
N LEU A 22 -0.61 0.93 -15.30
CA LEU A 22 -1.04 -0.46 -15.54
C LEU A 22 -0.03 -1.51 -15.04
N ALA A 23 1.24 -1.37 -15.40
CA ALA A 23 2.29 -2.31 -14.98
C ALA A 23 2.47 -2.32 -13.44
N TYR A 24 2.37 -1.15 -12.82
CA TYR A 24 2.47 -1.01 -11.37
C TYR A 24 1.24 -1.61 -10.65
N SER A 25 0.03 -1.36 -11.14
CA SER A 25 -1.20 -1.99 -10.66
C SER A 25 -1.13 -3.51 -10.76
N ALA A 26 -0.69 -4.06 -11.91
CA ALA A 26 -0.56 -5.51 -12.10
C ALA A 26 0.45 -6.15 -11.15
N ALA A 27 1.61 -5.51 -10.95
CA ALA A 27 2.61 -5.97 -10.00
C ALA A 27 2.08 -6.00 -8.55
N ASN A 28 1.37 -4.95 -8.13
CA ASN A 28 0.77 -4.90 -6.80
C ASN A 28 -0.39 -5.89 -6.63
N GLN A 29 -1.18 -6.11 -7.68
CA GLN A 29 -2.25 -7.12 -7.66
C GLN A 29 -1.71 -8.55 -7.56
N PHE A 30 -0.52 -8.81 -8.09
CA PHE A 30 0.18 -10.07 -7.82
C PHE A 30 0.49 -10.23 -6.32
N LEU A 31 0.97 -9.18 -5.64
CA LEU A 31 1.23 -9.23 -4.20
C LEU A 31 -0.05 -9.49 -3.40
N ASP A 32 -1.15 -8.84 -3.77
CA ASP A 32 -2.46 -9.03 -3.16
C ASP A 32 -2.91 -10.50 -3.27
N ASN A 33 -2.80 -11.09 -4.46
CA ASN A 33 -3.16 -12.49 -4.67
C ASN A 33 -2.19 -13.47 -3.99
N LEU A 34 -0.90 -13.12 -3.89
CA LEU A 34 0.10 -13.95 -3.24
C LEU A 34 -0.20 -14.11 -1.74
N VAL A 35 -0.68 -13.07 -1.06
CA VAL A 35 -1.03 -13.21 0.37
C VAL A 35 -2.24 -14.12 0.58
N HIS A 36 -3.24 -14.04 -0.29
CA HIS A 36 -4.39 -14.96 -0.25
C HIS A 36 -3.98 -16.39 -0.55
N HIS A 37 -3.12 -16.61 -1.55
CA HIS A 37 -2.58 -17.93 -1.86
C HIS A 37 -1.82 -18.53 -0.67
N ARG A 38 -0.97 -17.74 -0.01
CA ARG A 38 -0.23 -18.18 1.19
C ARG A 38 -1.17 -18.52 2.35
N ARG A 39 -2.20 -17.72 2.60
CA ARG A 39 -3.19 -17.98 3.66
C ARG A 39 -3.98 -19.25 3.39
N HIS A 40 -4.35 -19.53 2.14
CA HIS A 40 -4.95 -20.81 1.74
C HIS A 40 -4.03 -22.01 1.99
N ALA A 41 -2.71 -21.82 1.86
CA ALA A 41 -1.71 -22.83 2.20
C ALA A 41 -1.39 -22.92 3.71
N GLY A 42 -2.16 -22.24 4.58
CA GLY A 42 -1.94 -22.24 6.03
C GLY A 42 -0.72 -21.44 6.48
N LEU A 43 -0.17 -20.57 5.62
CA LEU A 43 1.00 -19.75 5.90
C LEU A 43 0.60 -18.31 6.24
N THR A 44 1.32 -17.70 7.18
CA THR A 44 1.17 -16.26 7.49
C THR A 44 1.44 -15.42 6.25
N ALA A 45 0.57 -14.43 6.00
CA ALA A 45 0.74 -13.39 5.00
C ALA A 45 -0.21 -12.19 5.23
N LEU A 46 0.27 -10.98 4.99
CA LEU A 46 -0.48 -9.73 5.06
C LEU A 46 -0.09 -8.84 3.88
N ALA A 47 -1.07 -8.30 3.14
CA ALA A 47 -0.84 -7.23 2.16
C ALA A 47 -1.42 -5.91 2.64
N LEU A 48 -0.66 -4.82 2.49
CA LEU A 48 -1.11 -3.46 2.78
C LEU A 48 -1.15 -2.65 1.50
N ASN A 49 -2.34 -2.31 1.01
CA ASN A 49 -2.53 -1.46 -0.18
C ASN A 49 -2.47 0.00 0.24
N TYR A 50 -1.26 0.56 0.29
CA TYR A 50 -1.08 1.96 0.69
C TYR A 50 -1.41 2.93 -0.44
N GLY A 51 -2.06 4.04 -0.08
CA GLY A 51 -2.10 5.26 -0.87
C GLY A 51 -0.79 6.05 -0.71
N VAL A 52 -0.87 7.37 -0.87
CA VAL A 52 0.29 8.27 -0.74
C VAL A 52 0.78 8.28 0.72
N MET A 53 2.03 7.87 0.97
CA MET A 53 2.65 7.78 2.31
C MET A 53 3.55 9.00 2.62
N GLY A 54 3.19 10.19 2.15
CA GLY A 54 4.00 11.39 2.30
C GLY A 54 5.42 11.27 1.74
N ASN A 55 6.32 12.12 2.24
CA ASN A 55 7.71 12.20 1.79
C ASN A 55 8.68 11.29 2.60
N PHE A 56 8.15 10.48 3.51
CA PHE A 56 8.96 9.63 4.41
C PHE A 56 9.10 8.19 3.90
N ALA A 57 8.21 7.73 3.01
CA ALA A 57 8.18 6.37 2.49
C ALA A 57 7.61 6.28 1.07
N GLY A 58 7.80 5.13 0.43
CA GLY A 58 7.28 4.86 -0.91
C GLY A 58 8.00 5.65 -2.01
N PRO A 59 7.37 5.76 -3.21
CA PRO A 59 7.97 6.43 -4.37
C PRO A 59 8.28 7.91 -4.16
N PHE A 60 7.65 8.55 -3.17
CA PHE A 60 7.81 9.98 -2.86
C PHE A 60 8.85 10.26 -1.78
N LYS A 61 9.57 9.22 -1.32
CA LYS A 61 10.66 9.39 -0.37
C LYS A 61 11.83 10.08 -1.07
N ASN A 62 12.28 11.20 -0.53
CA ASN A 62 13.42 12.00 -1.02
C ASN A 62 13.25 12.58 -2.44
N SER A 63 12.04 12.68 -3.00
CA SER A 63 11.84 13.11 -4.39
C SER A 63 11.97 14.62 -4.65
N GLY A 64 12.50 15.43 -3.70
CA GLY A 64 12.81 16.84 -3.93
C GLY A 64 11.63 17.66 -4.47
N HIS A 65 11.87 18.56 -5.43
CA HIS A 65 10.82 19.38 -6.08
C HIS A 65 9.84 18.52 -6.92
N ASP A 66 10.25 17.36 -7.45
CA ASP A 66 9.39 16.46 -8.23
C ASP A 66 8.31 15.77 -7.35
N ALA A 67 8.49 15.79 -6.03
CA ALA A 67 7.51 15.28 -5.08
C ALA A 67 6.24 16.13 -5.06
N GLU A 68 6.35 17.45 -5.25
CA GLU A 68 5.21 18.37 -5.15
C GLU A 68 4.24 18.19 -6.32
N GLU A 69 4.75 18.13 -7.55
CA GLU A 69 3.93 17.92 -8.74
C GLU A 69 3.20 16.56 -8.70
N LEU A 70 3.89 15.51 -8.25
CA LEU A 70 3.29 14.19 -8.07
C LEU A 70 2.26 14.17 -6.93
N VAL A 71 2.48 14.89 -5.84
CA VAL A 71 1.51 15.01 -4.75
C VAL A 71 0.28 15.79 -5.22
N GLU A 72 0.46 16.92 -5.91
CA GLU A 72 -0.64 17.68 -6.52
C GLU A 72 -1.43 16.85 -7.52
N PHE A 73 -0.74 16.09 -8.38
CA PHE A 73 -1.37 15.19 -9.32
C PHE A 73 -2.23 14.11 -8.65
N ASN A 74 -1.77 13.55 -7.53
CA ASN A 74 -2.56 12.60 -6.75
C ASN A 74 -3.72 13.31 -6.03
N MET A 75 -3.52 14.52 -5.49
CA MET A 75 -4.58 15.31 -4.86
C MET A 75 -5.69 15.67 -5.84
N MET A 76 -5.37 16.04 -7.08
CA MET A 76 -6.35 16.28 -8.14
C MET A 76 -7.20 15.05 -8.48
N ARG A 77 -6.72 13.85 -8.12
CA ARG A 77 -7.42 12.57 -8.29
C ARG A 77 -8.05 12.05 -7.01
N GLY A 78 -8.12 12.88 -5.97
CA GLY A 78 -8.69 12.50 -4.69
C GLY A 78 -7.81 11.61 -3.84
N LEU A 79 -6.51 11.50 -4.14
CA LEU A 79 -5.55 10.69 -3.37
C LEU A 79 -4.64 11.60 -2.56
N PHE A 80 -4.93 11.71 -1.27
CA PHE A 80 -4.22 12.60 -0.36
C PHE A 80 -3.10 11.88 0.38
N SER A 81 -2.08 12.66 0.75
CA SER A 81 -0.95 12.20 1.54
C SER A 81 -1.38 11.81 2.97
N MET A 82 -1.00 10.61 3.40
CA MET A 82 -1.16 10.17 4.79
C MET A 82 0.04 10.59 5.64
N SER A 83 -0.24 10.91 6.91
CA SER A 83 0.80 11.14 7.91
C SER A 83 1.50 9.84 8.33
N LEU A 84 2.75 9.93 8.79
CA LEU A 84 3.50 8.77 9.31
C LEU A 84 2.75 8.03 10.44
N PRO A 85 2.15 8.71 11.43
CA PRO A 85 1.33 8.03 12.43
C PRO A 85 0.19 7.21 11.81
N LYS A 86 -0.49 7.74 10.79
CA LYS A 86 -1.60 7.02 10.14
C LYS A 86 -1.11 5.76 9.41
N VAL A 87 0.03 5.85 8.72
CA VAL A 87 0.66 4.71 8.06
C VAL A 87 1.04 3.63 9.09
N LEU A 88 1.76 4.01 10.14
CA LEU A 88 2.22 3.07 11.18
C LEU A 88 1.06 2.43 11.96
N THR A 89 0.06 3.21 12.36
CA THR A 89 -1.13 2.67 13.04
C THR A 89 -1.90 1.68 12.15
N THR A 90 -1.89 1.87 10.83
CA THR A 90 -2.52 0.89 9.93
C THR A 90 -1.75 -0.42 9.93
N LEU A 91 -0.42 -0.37 9.79
CA LEU A 91 0.44 -1.55 9.85
C LEU A 91 0.24 -2.31 11.17
N GLU A 92 0.31 -1.59 12.29
CA GLU A 92 0.15 -2.15 13.64
C GLU A 92 -1.20 -2.86 13.79
N LYS A 93 -2.30 -2.18 13.45
CA LYS A 93 -3.64 -2.78 13.52
C LYS A 93 -3.78 -3.99 12.61
N ALA A 94 -3.25 -3.91 11.39
CA ALA A 94 -3.32 -5.03 10.46
C ALA A 94 -2.55 -6.27 10.95
N ILE A 95 -1.43 -6.07 11.64
CA ILE A 95 -0.69 -7.15 12.29
C ILE A 95 -1.49 -7.73 13.46
N ILE A 96 -1.98 -6.87 14.37
CA ILE A 96 -2.73 -7.29 15.57
C ILE A 96 -4.00 -8.04 15.20
N ASP A 97 -4.75 -7.53 14.23
CA ASP A 97 -6.01 -8.13 13.77
C ASP A 97 -5.76 -9.40 12.92
N ASN A 98 -4.51 -9.71 12.58
CA ASN A 98 -4.09 -10.84 11.75
C ASN A 98 -4.88 -10.94 10.43
N ILE A 99 -5.17 -9.80 9.81
CA ILE A 99 -5.89 -9.75 8.55
C ILE A 99 -4.99 -10.17 7.38
N THR A 100 -5.62 -10.60 6.29
CA THR A 100 -4.89 -11.01 5.08
C THR A 100 -4.53 -9.82 4.21
N GLN A 101 -5.41 -8.83 4.10
CA GLN A 101 -5.22 -7.68 3.24
C GLN A 101 -5.94 -6.45 3.81
N ARG A 102 -5.33 -5.27 3.67
CA ARG A 102 -5.93 -4.00 4.10
C ARG A 102 -5.54 -2.86 3.20
N MET A 103 -6.55 -2.12 2.72
CA MET A 103 -6.34 -0.82 2.11
C MET A 103 -6.14 0.25 3.19
N ALA A 104 -5.17 1.13 2.93
CA ALA A 104 -4.97 2.33 3.70
C ALA A 104 -4.57 3.48 2.78
N ALA A 105 -5.56 4.30 2.46
CA ALA A 105 -5.40 5.52 1.69
C ALA A 105 -6.26 6.61 2.34
N TYR A 106 -5.95 7.86 2.04
CA TYR A 106 -6.79 8.99 2.35
C TYR A 106 -7.41 9.50 1.04
N MET A 107 -8.73 9.40 0.92
CA MET A 107 -9.48 9.69 -0.31
C MET A 107 -10.74 10.52 -0.02
N ASP A 108 -11.16 11.34 -1.00
CA ASP A 108 -12.43 12.10 -1.00
C ASP A 108 -13.57 11.40 -1.77
#